data_AF-A0A953YXK8-F1
#
_entry.id   AF-A0A953YXK8-F1
#
_cell.length_a   1.000
_cell.length_b   1.000
_cell.length_c   1.000
_cell.angle_alpha   90.00
_cell.angle_beta   90.00
_cell.angle_gamma   90.00
#
_symmetry.space_group_name_H-M   'P 1'
#
loop_
_entity.id
_entity.type
_entity.pdbx_description
1 polymer ?
#
loop_
_entity_poly.entity_id
_entity_poly.type
_entity_poly.pdbx_seq_one_letter_code
_entity_poly.pdbx_strand_id
1 'polypeptide(L)'
;MKLRVAQVEKRWPSPWEAYSLVVLLGAAIYIPLSYMTNWMPSLHSPLRYSGAACPLCGGTRAVTALMTGQLALAVKYNPLALVIFALFIWSLISYVFLVLPFKRRVVVETTKSQRRVVWTVVILAFVANWAYVFHAGMYNVPLELKARSQQTAEADGSNPRAGS
;
A
#
# COMPACT_ATOMS: atom_id res chain seq x y z
N MET A 1 -25.63 -9.44 -1.06
CA MET A 1 -24.27 -10.00 -1.00
C MET A 1 -24.29 -11.08 0.07
N LYS A 2 -23.92 -12.33 -0.25
CA LYS A 2 -23.78 -13.40 0.76
C LYS A 2 -22.30 -13.80 0.84
N LEU A 3 -21.74 -13.80 2.05
CA LEU A 3 -20.40 -14.30 2.32
C LEU A 3 -20.50 -15.79 2.68
N ARG A 4 -19.81 -16.65 1.94
CA ARG A 4 -19.73 -18.08 2.23
C ARG A 4 -18.27 -18.52 2.31
N VAL A 5 -17.96 -19.43 3.23
CA VAL A 5 -16.66 -20.09 3.26
C VAL A 5 -16.76 -21.33 2.40
N ALA A 6 -16.10 -21.34 1.24
CA ALA A 6 -16.08 -22.46 0.32
C ALA A 6 -14.80 -23.28 0.46
N GLN A 7 -14.87 -24.59 0.21
CA GLN A 7 -13.70 -25.45 0.05
C GLN A 7 -12.98 -25.12 -1.26
N VAL A 8 -11.64 -25.14 -1.26
CA VAL A 8 -10.84 -24.96 -2.48
C VAL A 8 -10.88 -26.29 -3.26
N GLU A 9 -11.79 -26.35 -4.23
CA GLU A 9 -12.17 -27.58 -4.94
C GLU A 9 -11.19 -28.02 -6.05
N LYS A 10 -10.11 -27.27 -6.32
CA LYS A 10 -9.13 -27.57 -7.37
C LYS A 10 -7.68 -27.40 -6.92
N ARG A 11 -6.85 -28.40 -7.25
CA ARG A 11 -5.41 -28.48 -7.00
C ARG A 11 -4.64 -27.78 -8.14
N TRP A 12 -3.86 -26.74 -7.79
CA TRP A 12 -2.73 -26.14 -8.52
C TRP A 12 -2.93 -25.52 -9.93
N PRO A 13 -2.43 -24.28 -10.16
CA PRO A 13 -2.69 -23.10 -9.34
C PRO A 13 -4.06 -22.52 -9.73
N SER A 14 -4.89 -22.25 -8.73
CA SER A 14 -6.15 -21.54 -9.00
C SER A 14 -5.85 -20.08 -9.39
N PRO A 15 -6.70 -19.42 -10.21
CA PRO A 15 -6.52 -18.01 -10.57
C PRO A 15 -6.36 -17.07 -9.37
N TRP A 16 -6.86 -17.49 -8.20
CA TRP A 16 -6.81 -16.73 -6.96
C TRP A 16 -5.51 -16.95 -6.16
N GLU A 17 -4.89 -18.12 -6.26
CA GLU A 17 -3.53 -18.34 -5.74
C GLU A 17 -2.53 -17.54 -6.56
N ALA A 18 -2.69 -17.52 -7.89
CA ALA A 18 -1.91 -16.65 -8.76
C ALA A 18 -2.11 -15.17 -8.38
N TYR A 19 -3.34 -14.73 -8.14
CA TYR A 19 -3.63 -13.38 -7.65
C TYR A 19 -2.94 -13.09 -6.30
N SER A 20 -3.05 -13.99 -5.33
CA SER A 20 -2.44 -13.83 -4.00
C SER A 20 -0.92 -13.77 -4.09
N LEU A 21 -0.30 -14.63 -4.91
CA LEU A 21 1.14 -14.63 -5.13
C LEU A 21 1.60 -13.36 -5.86
N VAL A 22 0.89 -12.93 -6.90
CA VAL A 22 1.19 -11.66 -7.60
C VAL A 22 1.07 -10.47 -6.66
N VAL A 23 0.05 -10.46 -5.79
CA VAL A 23 -0.12 -9.44 -4.76
C VAL A 23 1.05 -9.44 -3.76
N LEU A 24 1.43 -10.62 -3.26
CA LEU A 24 2.53 -10.75 -2.30
C LEU A 24 3.89 -10.41 -2.90
N LEU A 25 4.18 -10.87 -4.12
CA LEU A 25 5.40 -10.53 -4.86
C LEU A 25 5.44 -9.04 -5.21
N GLY A 26 4.30 -8.49 -5.65
CA GLY A 26 4.15 -7.07 -5.90
C GLY A 26 4.44 -6.24 -4.64
N ALA A 27 3.91 -6.64 -3.49
CA ALA A 27 4.20 -5.99 -2.21
C ALA A 27 5.68 -6.14 -1.80
N ALA A 28 6.25 -7.34 -1.95
CA ALA A 28 7.65 -7.62 -1.64
C ALA A 28 8.63 -6.80 -2.48
N ILE A 29 8.26 -6.41 -3.70
CA ILE A 29 9.06 -5.53 -4.56
C ILE A 29 8.73 -4.05 -4.28
N TYR A 30 7.45 -3.71 -4.16
CA TYR A 30 6.99 -2.33 -4.03
C TYR A 30 7.39 -1.69 -2.71
N ILE A 31 7.35 -2.44 -1.60
CA ILE A 31 7.69 -1.90 -0.27
C ILE A 31 9.19 -1.50 -0.20
N PRO A 32 10.17 -2.36 -0.54
CA PRO A 32 11.57 -1.96 -0.59
C PRO A 32 11.83 -0.83 -1.59
N LEU A 33 11.24 -0.91 -2.79
CA LEU A 33 11.40 0.13 -3.81
C LEU A 33 10.85 1.48 -3.32
N SER A 34 9.74 1.48 -2.59
CA SER A 34 9.18 2.69 -1.98
C SER A 34 10.14 3.30 -0.94
N TYR A 35 10.79 2.45 -0.14
CA TYR A 35 11.78 2.90 0.84
C TYR A 35 13.02 3.50 0.16
N MET A 36 13.56 2.83 -0.87
CA MET A 36 14.76 3.31 -1.59
C MET A 36 14.51 4.62 -2.34
N THR A 37 13.39 4.72 -3.05
CA THR A 37 13.04 5.92 -3.85
C THR A 37 12.70 7.12 -2.97
N ASN A 38 12.18 6.91 -1.76
CA ASN A 38 11.90 7.98 -0.82
C ASN A 38 13.13 8.42 -0.01
N TRP A 39 14.11 7.52 0.18
CA TRP A 39 15.36 7.83 0.90
C TRP A 39 16.36 8.58 0.01
N MET A 40 16.32 8.38 -1.31
CA MET A 40 17.27 8.98 -2.26
C MET A 40 16.64 10.11 -3.08
N PRO A 41 16.93 11.40 -2.77
CA PRO A 41 16.33 12.52 -3.48
C PRO A 41 16.70 12.61 -4.97
N SER A 42 17.79 11.98 -5.39
CA SER A 42 18.28 11.95 -6.77
C SER A 42 17.58 10.90 -7.66
N LEU A 43 16.78 10.00 -7.09
CA LEU A 43 15.97 8.99 -7.79
C LEU A 43 14.50 9.41 -7.95
N HIS A 44 14.20 10.70 -7.79
CA HIS A 44 12.87 11.21 -8.10
C HIS A 44 12.61 11.20 -9.60
N SER A 45 11.36 10.89 -9.97
CA SER A 45 10.92 10.90 -11.37
C SER A 45 11.25 12.25 -12.05
N PRO A 46 11.76 12.26 -13.29
CA PRO A 46 12.00 13.48 -14.06
C PRO A 46 10.74 14.34 -14.24
N LEU A 47 9.54 13.74 -14.14
CA LEU A 47 8.26 14.46 -14.18
C LEU A 47 8.12 15.48 -13.04
N ARG A 48 8.81 15.25 -11.92
CA ARG A 48 8.85 16.22 -10.81
C ARG A 48 9.58 17.50 -11.19
N TYR A 49 10.59 17.41 -12.07
CA TYR A 49 11.34 18.55 -12.58
C TYR A 49 10.55 19.29 -13.68
N SER A 50 9.67 18.60 -14.40
CA SER A 50 8.76 19.22 -15.37
C SER A 50 7.49 19.82 -14.75
N GLY A 51 7.36 19.84 -13.41
CA GLY A 51 6.17 20.32 -12.71
C GLY A 51 4.92 19.43 -12.88
N ALA A 52 5.09 18.22 -13.43
CA ALA A 52 4.00 17.28 -13.65
C ALA A 52 3.83 16.33 -12.45
N ALA A 53 2.59 15.96 -12.14
CA ALA A 53 2.32 15.07 -11.02
C ALA A 53 2.86 13.68 -11.35
N CYS A 54 3.76 13.17 -10.52
CA CYS A 54 4.14 11.77 -10.59
C CYS A 54 3.07 10.95 -9.86
N PRO A 55 2.17 10.23 -10.56
CA PRO A 55 1.06 9.52 -9.92
C PRO A 55 1.55 8.37 -9.02
N LEU A 56 2.72 7.82 -9.33
CA LEU A 56 3.33 6.73 -8.57
C LEU A 56 4.01 7.20 -7.26
N CYS A 57 4.48 8.45 -7.24
CA CYS A 57 5.25 9.00 -6.14
C CYS A 57 4.39 9.27 -4.88
N GLY A 58 3.10 9.58 -5.03
CA GLY A 58 2.17 9.67 -3.90
C GLY A 58 1.90 8.31 -3.25
N GLY A 59 1.84 7.25 -4.05
CA GLY A 59 1.68 5.87 -3.57
C GLY A 59 2.90 5.37 -2.77
N THR A 60 4.12 5.62 -3.27
CA THR A 60 5.34 5.18 -2.56
C THR A 60 5.48 5.90 -1.23
N ARG A 61 5.20 7.21 -1.18
CA ARG A 61 5.19 8.00 0.07
C ARG A 61 4.14 7.53 1.06
N ALA A 62 2.93 7.22 0.59
CA ALA A 62 1.87 6.70 1.43
C ALA A 62 2.27 5.34 2.05
N VAL A 63 2.90 4.45 1.27
CA VAL A 63 3.39 3.17 1.80
C VAL A 63 4.50 3.37 2.82
N THR A 64 5.49 4.23 2.57
CA THR A 64 6.53 4.51 3.57
C THR A 64 5.94 5.15 4.84
N ALA A 65 4.96 6.04 4.71
CA ALA A 65 4.23 6.59 5.86
C ALA A 65 3.46 5.51 6.63
N LEU A 66 2.80 4.56 5.96
CA LEU A 66 2.16 3.41 6.61
C LEU A 66 3.15 2.53 7.35
N MET A 67 4.28 2.19 6.71
CA MET A 67 5.32 1.34 7.30
C MET A 67 6.00 2.00 8.51
N THR A 68 6.01 3.33 8.57
CA THR A 68 6.56 4.11 9.69
C THR A 68 5.50 4.50 10.74
N GLY A 69 4.25 4.02 10.60
CA GLY A 69 3.15 4.26 11.53
C GLY A 69 2.47 5.63 11.39
N GLN A 70 2.80 6.41 10.36
CA GLN A 70 2.28 7.75 10.12
C GLN A 70 1.00 7.72 9.29
N LEU A 71 -0.07 7.13 9.84
CA LEU A 71 -1.38 6.95 9.18
C LEU A 71 -1.97 8.25 8.62
N ALA A 72 -1.93 9.34 9.38
CA ALA A 72 -2.45 10.63 8.96
C ALA A 72 -1.71 11.19 7.73
N LEU A 73 -0.40 10.96 7.65
CA LEU A 73 0.41 11.36 6.49
C LEU A 73 0.15 10.44 5.30
N ALA A 74 -0.05 9.14 5.53
CA ALA A 74 -0.44 8.20 4.47
C ALA A 74 -1.75 8.58 3.77
N VAL A 75 -2.77 8.98 4.54
CA VAL A 75 -4.06 9.47 3.99
C VAL A 75 -3.84 10.72 3.15
N LYS A 76 -3.04 11.67 3.65
CA LYS A 76 -2.73 12.91 2.93
C LYS A 76 -2.01 12.63 1.60
N TYR A 77 -1.10 11.66 1.58
CA TYR A 77 -0.36 11.27 0.38
C TYR A 77 -1.23 10.54 -0.64
N ASN A 78 -1.98 9.51 -0.22
CA ASN A 78 -2.84 8.73 -1.11
C ASN A 78 -3.85 7.90 -0.27
N PRO A 79 -5.12 8.33 -0.15
CA PRO A 79 -6.09 7.61 0.65
C PRO A 79 -6.39 6.20 0.11
N LEU A 80 -6.30 5.98 -1.21
CA LEU A 80 -6.45 4.65 -1.81
C LEU A 80 -5.32 3.69 -1.41
N ALA A 81 -4.14 4.19 -1.05
CA ALA A 81 -3.04 3.35 -0.60
C ALA A 81 -3.39 2.58 0.68
N LEU A 82 -4.18 3.16 1.59
CA LEU A 82 -4.66 2.45 2.78
C LEU A 82 -5.60 1.30 2.43
N VAL A 83 -6.51 1.51 1.47
CA VAL A 83 -7.44 0.47 1.02
C VAL A 83 -6.67 -0.69 0.42
N ILE A 84 -5.68 -0.40 -0.44
CA ILE A 84 -4.81 -1.42 -1.05
C ILE A 84 -4.01 -2.16 0.03
N PHE A 85 -3.43 -1.44 0.99
CA PHE A 85 -2.67 -2.03 2.08
C PHE A 85 -3.54 -2.93 2.99
N ALA A 86 -4.77 -2.51 3.29
CA ALA A 86 -5.73 -3.32 4.03
C ALA A 86 -6.11 -4.60 3.27
N LEU A 87 -6.30 -4.51 1.95
CA LEU A 87 -6.55 -5.69 1.11
C LEU A 87 -5.34 -6.64 1.08
N PHE A 88 -4.11 -6.11 1.11
CA PHE A 88 -2.90 -6.93 1.22
C PHE A 88 -2.84 -7.66 2.56
N ILE A 89 -3.07 -6.97 3.68
CA ILE A 89 -3.11 -7.60 5.00
C ILE A 89 -4.21 -8.67 5.05
N TRP A 90 -5.41 -8.35 4.56
CA TRP A 90 -6.51 -9.29 4.49
C TRP A 90 -6.17 -10.53 3.65
N SER A 91 -5.54 -10.33 2.49
CA SER A 91 -5.10 -11.41 1.61
C SER A 91 -4.05 -12.28 2.30
N LEU A 92 -3.08 -11.66 2.98
CA LEU A 92 -2.03 -12.37 3.72
C LEU A 92 -2.63 -13.20 4.87
N ILE A 93 -3.46 -12.60 5.70
CA ILE A 93 -4.13 -13.27 6.82
C ILE A 93 -5.00 -14.41 6.30
N SER A 94 -5.81 -14.15 5.27
CA SER A 94 -6.66 -15.19 4.67
C SER A 94 -5.82 -16.34 4.11
N TYR A 95 -4.72 -16.03 3.43
CA TYR A 95 -3.85 -17.06 2.87
C TYR A 95 -3.20 -17.90 3.97
N VAL A 96 -2.62 -17.26 4.98
CA VAL A 96 -1.90 -17.91 6.08
C VAL A 96 -2.82 -18.73 6.98
N PHE A 97 -4.00 -18.20 7.34
CA PHE A 97 -4.86 -18.80 8.36
C PHE A 97 -6.05 -19.60 7.82
N LEU A 98 -6.46 -19.39 6.56
CA LEU A 98 -7.62 -20.10 5.98
C LEU A 98 -7.20 -21.01 4.82
N VAL A 99 -6.34 -20.53 3.92
CA VAL A 99 -5.98 -21.27 2.71
C VAL A 99 -4.92 -22.33 2.97
N LEU A 100 -3.80 -21.97 3.61
CA LEU A 100 -2.70 -22.90 3.91
C LEU A 100 -3.13 -24.07 4.82
N PRO A 101 -3.70 -23.84 6.02
CA PRO A 101 -4.02 -24.93 6.95
C PRO A 101 -5.30 -25.69 6.60
N PHE A 102 -6.34 -24.99 6.12
CA PHE A 102 -7.69 -25.57 6.01
C PHE A 102 -8.19 -25.71 4.58
N LYS A 103 -7.47 -25.18 3.58
CA LYS A 103 -7.91 -25.10 2.18
C LYS A 103 -9.32 -24.51 2.05
N ARG A 104 -9.63 -23.54 2.91
CA ARG A 104 -10.91 -22.82 2.94
C ARG A 104 -10.70 -21.41 2.43
N ARG A 105 -11.72 -20.85 1.77
CA ARG A 105 -11.70 -19.47 1.27
C ARG A 105 -13.00 -18.76 1.53
N VAL A 106 -12.93 -17.45 1.76
CA VAL A 106 -14.09 -16.57 1.81
C VAL A 106 -14.47 -16.23 0.37
N VAL A 107 -15.64 -16.69 -0.06
CA VAL A 107 -16.23 -16.38 -1.37
C VAL A 107 -17.38 -15.42 -1.16
N VAL A 108 -17.38 -14.36 -1.94
CA VAL A 108 -18.49 -13.42 -1.99
C VAL A 108 -19.38 -13.81 -3.16
N GLU A 109 -20.58 -14.31 -2.85
CA GLU A 109 -21.61 -14.53 -3.86
C GLU A 109 -22.28 -13.18 -4.17
N THR A 110 -22.02 -12.67 -5.38
CA THR A 110 -22.61 -11.44 -5.90
C THR A 110 -23.50 -11.71 -7.11
N THR A 111 -24.68 -11.08 -7.17
CA THR A 111 -25.50 -11.06 -8.38
C THR A 111 -24.89 -10.14 -9.45
N LYS A 112 -25.25 -10.31 -10.73
CA LYS A 112 -24.73 -9.48 -11.84
C LYS A 112 -24.97 -7.98 -11.61
N SER A 113 -26.12 -7.61 -11.02
CA SER A 113 -26.45 -6.23 -10.65
C SER A 113 -25.57 -5.70 -9.51
N GLN A 114 -25.38 -6.48 -8.43
CA GLN A 114 -24.50 -6.11 -7.32
C GLN A 114 -23.05 -5.96 -7.77
N ARG A 115 -22.56 -6.86 -8.64
CA ARG A 115 -21.22 -6.76 -9.20
C ARG A 115 -21.05 -5.45 -9.99
N ARG A 116 -22.03 -5.07 -10.80
CA ARG A 116 -21.98 -3.80 -11.56
C ARG A 116 -21.88 -2.60 -10.62
N VAL A 117 -22.70 -2.55 -9.58
CA VAL A 117 -22.66 -1.47 -8.57
C VAL A 117 -21.29 -1.41 -7.87
N VAL A 118 -20.76 -2.54 -7.43
CA VAL A 118 -19.42 -2.60 -6.80
C VAL A 118 -18.35 -2.06 -7.74
N TRP A 119 -18.34 -2.49 -9.01
CA TRP A 119 -17.38 -2.00 -9.98
C TRP A 119 -17.54 -0.51 -10.29
N THR A 120 -18.77 -0.01 -10.40
CA THR A 120 -19.02 1.42 -10.56
C THR A 120 -18.47 2.23 -9.39
N VAL A 121 -18.70 1.78 -8.15
CA VAL A 121 -18.17 2.43 -6.94
C VAL A 121 -16.64 2.38 -6.92
N VAL A 122 -16.03 1.24 -7.24
CA VAL A 122 -14.57 1.09 -7.28
C VAL A 122 -13.94 2.02 -8.32
N ILE A 123 -14.52 2.08 -9.53
CA ILE A 123 -14.04 2.95 -10.60
C ILE A 123 -14.18 4.43 -10.19
N LEU A 124 -15.35 4.82 -9.65
CA LEU A 124 -15.55 6.19 -9.17
C LEU A 124 -14.57 6.56 -8.06
N ALA A 125 -14.35 5.68 -7.08
CA ALA A 125 -13.38 5.89 -6.02
C ALA A 125 -11.95 6.00 -6.55
N PHE A 126 -11.58 5.20 -7.54
CA PHE A 126 -10.28 5.26 -8.19
C PHE A 126 -10.07 6.60 -8.92
N VAL A 127 -11.06 7.04 -9.70
CA VAL A 127 -11.02 8.32 -10.43
C VAL A 127 -11.00 9.50 -9.45
N ALA A 128 -11.81 9.46 -8.39
CA ALA A 128 -11.82 10.49 -7.35
C ALA A 128 -10.48 10.57 -6.60
N ASN A 129 -9.88 9.42 -6.29
CA ASN A 129 -8.55 9.37 -5.68
C ASN A 129 -7.49 9.96 -6.61
N TRP A 130 -7.55 9.65 -7.90
CA TRP A 130 -6.62 10.21 -8.87
C TRP A 130 -6.78 11.73 -9.00
N ALA A 131 -8.01 12.22 -9.09
CA ALA A 131 -8.30 13.66 -9.08
C ALA A 131 -7.74 14.34 -7.80
N TYR A 132 -7.91 13.71 -6.64
CA TYR A 132 -7.32 14.17 -5.39
C TYR A 132 -5.78 14.19 -5.43
N VAL A 133 -5.14 13.12 -5.92
CA VAL A 133 -3.67 13.02 -5.99
C VAL A 133 -3.10 14.07 -6.96
N PHE A 134 -3.75 14.31 -8.10
CA PHE A 134 -3.36 15.37 -9.04
C PHE A 134 -3.51 16.77 -8.42
N HIS A 135 -4.58 17.01 -7.67
CA HIS A 135 -4.87 18.32 -7.10
C HIS A 135 -4.07 18.62 -5.83
N ALA A 136 -3.99 17.67 -4.90
CA ALA A 136 -3.45 17.85 -3.54
C ALA A 136 -2.09 17.16 -3.33
N GLY A 137 -1.83 16.04 -4.01
CA GLY A 137 -0.63 15.21 -3.80
C GLY A 137 0.67 15.79 -4.37
N MET A 138 0.59 16.76 -5.29
CA MET A 138 1.75 17.27 -6.02
C MET A 138 2.62 18.28 -5.24
N TYR A 139 2.06 19.04 -4.29
CA TYR A 139 2.73 20.22 -3.73
C TYR A 139 2.97 20.24 -2.21
N ASN A 140 2.18 19.52 -1.41
CA ASN A 140 1.96 19.98 -0.03
C ASN A 140 2.64 19.18 1.09
N VAL A 141 3.40 18.12 0.81
CA VAL A 141 3.93 17.28 1.89
C VAL A 141 5.35 16.76 1.59
N PRO A 142 6.42 17.48 1.97
CA PRO A 142 7.75 16.90 2.06
C PRO A 142 7.74 15.72 3.04
N LEU A 143 8.54 14.68 2.77
CA LEU A 143 8.69 13.56 3.70
C LEU A 143 9.47 14.04 4.92
N GLU A 144 8.75 14.46 5.96
CA GLU A 144 9.26 14.72 7.32
C GLU A 144 9.95 13.49 7.95
N LEU A 145 9.97 12.33 7.27
CA LEU A 145 10.72 11.14 7.65
C LEU A 145 12.20 11.41 7.92
N LYS A 146 12.78 12.43 7.28
CA LYS A 146 14.16 12.86 7.50
C LYS A 146 14.38 13.45 8.90
N ALA A 147 13.37 14.11 9.48
CA ALA A 147 13.53 14.78 10.77
C ALA A 147 13.69 13.80 11.93
N ARG A 148 12.92 12.69 11.94
CA ARG A 148 12.92 11.74 13.07
C ARG A 148 14.15 10.83 13.10
N SER A 149 14.64 10.38 11.94
CA SER A 149 15.86 9.56 11.89
C SER A 149 17.13 10.36 12.17
N GLN A 150 17.19 11.62 11.71
CA GLN A 150 18.27 12.54 12.07
C GLN A 150 18.22 12.90 13.56
N GLN A 151 17.03 13.15 14.14
CA GLN A 151 16.91 13.38 15.59
C GLN A 151 17.35 12.19 16.44
N THR A 152 17.03 10.95 16.05
CA THR A 152 17.51 9.77 16.79
C THR A 152 19.01 9.52 16.60
N ALA A 153 19.56 9.79 15.41
CA ALA A 153 21.00 9.68 15.19
C ALA A 153 21.80 10.77 15.94
N GLU A 154 21.24 11.98 16.03
CA GLU A 154 21.85 13.10 16.76
C GLU A 154 21.67 12.95 18.28
N ALA A 155 20.56 12.37 18.74
CA ALA A 155 20.38 11.98 20.14
C ALA A 155 21.35 10.87 20.56
N ASP A 156 21.61 9.87 19.72
CA ASP A 156 22.54 8.77 20.00
C ASP A 156 24.02 9.21 19.92
N GLY A 157 24.35 10.11 18.99
CA GLY A 157 25.67 10.75 18.90
C GLY A 157 25.98 11.77 20.01
N SER A 158 24.98 12.20 20.78
CA SER A 158 25.12 13.20 21.85
C SER A 158 25.27 12.61 23.25
N ASN A 159 25.37 11.28 23.41
CA ASN A 159 25.58 10.63 24.70
C ASN A 159 27.09 10.49 25.02
N PRO A 160 27.69 11.29 25.92
CA PRO A 160 29.13 11.23 26.23
C PRO A 160 29.49 10.09 27.19
N ARG A 161 28.57 9.17 27.52
CA ARG A 161 28.76 8.14 28.55
C ARG A 161 29.10 6.75 27.98
N ALA A 162 30.07 6.68 27.08
CA ALA A 162 30.76 5.44 26.71
C ALA A 162 32.27 5.57 26.99
N GLY A 163 32.58 6.06 28.19
CA GLY A 163 33.95 6.16 28.71
C GLY A 163 33.92 5.95 30.22
N SER A 164 33.96 4.70 30.64
CA SER A 164 34.38 4.26 31.96
C SER A 164 35.05 2.91 31.84
#